data_AF-T1BYY2-F1
#
_entry.id   AF-T1BYY2-F1
#
_cell.length_a   1.000
_cell.length_b   1.000
_cell.length_c   1.000
_cell.angle_alpha   90.00
_cell.angle_beta   90.00
_cell.angle_gamma   90.00
#
_symmetry.space_group_name_H-M   'P 1'
#
loop_
_entity.id
_entity.type
_entity.pdbx_description
1 polymer ?
#
loop_
_entity_poly.entity_id
_entity_poly.type
_entity_poly.pdbx_seq_one_letter_code
_entity_poly.pdbx_strand_id
1 'polypeptide(L)'
;MRSPVSPDPNADRGHHHFSYALYPHAGDWKTALTVRRGYDYNYKLQAMQVEAHSGTLPLERSFITVKGNNVVLTAVKKAEDADGLILRFYEWAGQDGKVQIEAPKGAV
;
A
#
# COMPACT_ATOMS: atom_id res chain seq x y z
N MET A 1 -24.16 -1.77 -2.43
CA MET A 1 -24.87 -0.95 -3.45
C MET A 1 -25.76 0.04 -2.77
N ARG A 2 -26.02 1.17 -3.42
CA ARG A 2 -26.94 2.19 -2.91
C ARG A 2 -28.20 2.30 -3.78
N SER A 3 -28.12 1.90 -5.05
CA SER A 3 -29.22 1.87 -6.02
C SER A 3 -30.02 3.18 -6.12
N PRO A 4 -29.35 4.34 -6.30
CA PRO A 4 -30.07 5.59 -6.55
C PRO A 4 -30.80 5.53 -7.89
N VAL A 5 -31.88 6.29 -8.03
CA VAL A 5 -32.70 6.32 -9.27
C VAL A 5 -32.61 7.66 -10.00
N SER A 6 -31.87 8.61 -9.45
CA SER A 6 -31.56 9.91 -10.06
C SER A 6 -30.10 10.26 -9.76
N PRO A 7 -29.33 10.77 -10.72
CA PRO A 7 -29.72 11.11 -12.10
C PRO A 7 -29.81 9.90 -13.04
N ASP A 8 -29.32 8.73 -12.62
CA ASP A 8 -29.29 7.51 -13.44
C ASP A 8 -30.36 6.50 -12.96
N PRO A 9 -31.40 6.21 -13.76
CA PRO A 9 -32.44 5.23 -13.41
C PRO A 9 -31.95 3.77 -13.43
N ASN A 10 -30.75 3.52 -13.96
CA ASN A 10 -30.15 2.19 -14.04
C ASN A 10 -28.94 2.02 -13.11
N ALA A 11 -28.71 2.94 -12.17
CA ALA A 11 -27.54 2.88 -11.30
C ALA A 11 -27.48 1.53 -10.55
N ASP A 12 -26.26 1.00 -10.44
CA ASP A 12 -25.97 -0.29 -9.81
C ASP A 12 -26.65 -1.52 -10.45
N ARG A 13 -27.36 -1.42 -11.59
CA ARG A 13 -27.87 -2.59 -12.32
C ARG A 13 -26.75 -3.29 -13.09
N GLY A 14 -26.65 -4.61 -12.97
CA GLY A 14 -25.64 -5.43 -13.66
C GLY A 14 -24.98 -6.46 -12.76
N HIS A 15 -23.85 -7.01 -13.20
CA HIS A 15 -23.04 -7.94 -12.39
C HIS A 15 -22.03 -7.18 -11.55
N HIS A 16 -21.94 -7.56 -10.27
CA HIS A 16 -21.03 -6.92 -9.33
C HIS A 16 -20.26 -7.98 -8.56
N HIS A 17 -18.96 -7.76 -8.43
CA HIS A 17 -18.06 -8.60 -7.66
C HIS A 17 -17.57 -7.79 -6.45
N PHE A 18 -17.84 -8.30 -5.26
CA PHE A 18 -17.41 -7.69 -4.01
C PHE A 18 -16.34 -8.54 -3.36
N SER A 19 -15.30 -7.88 -2.87
CA SER A 19 -14.24 -8.48 -2.06
C SER A 19 -14.29 -7.82 -0.69
N TYR A 20 -14.54 -8.60 0.34
CA TYR A 20 -14.46 -8.17 1.73
C TYR A 20 -13.74 -9.23 2.57
N ALA A 21 -13.25 -8.83 3.73
CA ALA A 21 -12.67 -9.74 4.71
C ALA A 21 -13.13 -9.32 6.11
N LEU A 22 -13.38 -10.32 6.96
CA LEU A 22 -13.49 -10.13 8.40
C LEU A 22 -12.14 -10.49 8.99
N TYR A 23 -11.57 -9.58 9.78
CA TYR A 23 -10.30 -9.79 10.47
C TYR A 23 -10.53 -9.74 11.98
N PRO A 24 -10.98 -10.84 12.62
CA PRO A 24 -11.07 -10.92 14.07
C PRO A 24 -9.69 -10.80 14.70
N HIS A 25 -9.58 -10.01 15.76
CA HIS A 25 -8.33 -9.82 16.48
C HIS A 25 -8.59 -9.60 17.97
N ALA A 26 -7.59 -9.91 18.80
CA ALA A 26 -7.58 -9.52 20.20
C ALA A 26 -7.14 -8.06 20.35
N GLY A 27 -7.49 -7.43 21.47
CA GLY A 27 -7.11 -6.05 21.76
C GLY A 27 -7.81 -5.03 20.86
N ASP A 28 -7.17 -3.86 20.71
CA ASP A 28 -7.68 -2.79 19.86
C ASP A 28 -7.17 -2.87 18.42
N TRP A 29 -7.70 -2.00 17.56
CA TRP A 29 -7.34 -1.96 16.14
C TRP A 29 -5.88 -1.51 15.88
N LYS A 30 -5.24 -0.84 16.85
CA LYS A 30 -3.85 -0.36 16.73
C LYS A 30 -2.87 -1.50 16.97
N THR A 31 -3.04 -2.21 18.08
CA THR A 31 -2.24 -3.39 18.44
C THR A 31 -2.42 -4.53 17.42
N ALA A 32 -3.62 -4.68 16.85
CA ALA A 32 -3.90 -5.62 15.78
C ALA A 32 -3.42 -5.20 14.39
N LEU A 33 -2.89 -3.97 14.24
CA LEU A 33 -2.45 -3.41 12.96
C LEU A 33 -3.54 -3.43 11.88
N THR A 34 -4.80 -3.22 12.26
CA THR A 34 -5.96 -3.39 11.36
C THR A 34 -5.87 -2.49 10.12
N VAL A 35 -5.33 -1.26 10.27
CA VAL A 35 -5.07 -0.38 9.12
C VAL A 35 -4.11 -1.04 8.13
N ARG A 36 -2.98 -1.60 8.60
CA ARG A 36 -2.00 -2.29 7.76
C ARG A 36 -2.61 -3.52 7.07
N ARG A 37 -3.45 -4.29 7.77
CA ARG A 37 -4.18 -5.42 7.16
C ARG A 37 -5.16 -4.97 6.08
N GLY A 38 -5.79 -3.81 6.25
CA GLY A 38 -6.58 -3.18 5.20
C GLY A 38 -5.75 -2.88 3.95
N TYR A 39 -4.53 -2.36 4.11
CA TYR A 39 -3.59 -2.20 3.00
C TYR A 39 -3.20 -3.56 2.39
N ASP A 40 -2.73 -4.53 3.19
CA ASP A 40 -2.33 -5.86 2.70
C ASP A 40 -3.45 -6.54 1.86
N TYR A 41 -4.71 -6.34 2.24
CA TYR A 41 -5.87 -6.86 1.52
C TYR A 41 -6.11 -6.17 0.16
N ASN A 42 -5.96 -4.84 0.11
CA ASN A 42 -6.22 -4.05 -1.10
C ASN A 42 -5.04 -4.06 -2.09
N TYR A 43 -3.80 -4.19 -1.60
CA TYR A 43 -2.58 -4.16 -2.41
C TYR A 43 -2.07 -5.57 -2.68
N LYS A 44 -2.58 -6.17 -3.76
CA LYS A 44 -2.22 -7.53 -4.16
C LYS A 44 -0.75 -7.63 -4.59
N LEU A 45 -0.11 -8.73 -4.24
CA LEU A 45 1.23 -9.07 -4.72
C LEU A 45 1.22 -9.23 -6.24
N GLN A 46 2.24 -8.69 -6.89
CA GLN A 46 2.48 -8.86 -8.32
C GLN A 46 3.52 -9.97 -8.50
N ALA A 47 3.14 -11.02 -9.23
CA ALA A 47 4.03 -12.11 -9.59
C ALA A 47 4.25 -12.11 -11.10
N MET A 48 5.48 -12.41 -11.52
CA MET A 48 5.87 -12.50 -12.93
C MET A 48 6.89 -13.62 -13.09
N GLN A 49 6.74 -14.42 -14.14
CA GLN A 49 7.75 -15.39 -14.54
C GLN A 49 8.78 -14.69 -15.44
N VAL A 50 10.04 -15.04 -15.27
CA VAL A 50 11.16 -14.55 -16.08
C VAL A 50 11.98 -15.73 -16.56
N GLU A 51 12.54 -15.62 -17.76
CA GLU A 51 13.52 -16.57 -18.28
C GLU A 51 14.85 -16.45 -17.53
N ALA A 52 15.70 -17.47 -17.63
CA ALA A 52 17.04 -17.39 -17.07
C ALA A 52 17.87 -16.30 -17.79
N HIS A 53 18.42 -15.36 -17.03
CA HIS A 53 19.26 -14.29 -17.56
C HIS A 53 20.36 -13.89 -16.57
N SER A 54 21.43 -13.27 -17.07
CA SER A 54 22.37 -12.56 -16.21
C SER A 54 21.71 -11.26 -15.72
N GLY A 55 22.00 -10.87 -14.48
CA GLY A 55 21.45 -9.66 -13.87
C GLY A 55 22.41 -9.08 -12.84
N THR A 56 22.37 -7.77 -12.66
CA THR A 56 23.18 -7.05 -11.66
C THR A 56 22.47 -6.90 -10.32
N LEU A 57 21.16 -7.21 -10.27
CA LEU A 57 20.36 -7.17 -9.06
C LEU A 57 20.38 -8.55 -8.36
N PRO A 58 20.37 -8.58 -7.02
CA PRO A 58 20.24 -9.83 -6.27
C PRO A 58 18.82 -10.40 -6.43
N LEU A 59 18.69 -11.70 -6.17
CA LEU A 59 17.41 -12.42 -6.22
C LEU A 59 16.36 -11.85 -5.25
N GLU A 60 16.81 -11.34 -4.11
CA GLU A 60 15.95 -10.74 -3.09
C GLU A 60 16.48 -9.35 -2.72
N ARG A 61 15.58 -8.37 -2.71
CA ARG A 61 15.88 -6.98 -2.32
C ARG A 61 14.62 -6.25 -1.86
N SER A 62 14.73 -5.50 -0.78
CA SER A 62 13.79 -4.43 -0.46
C SER A 62 14.18 -3.16 -1.22
N PHE A 63 13.26 -2.61 -2.01
CA PHE A 63 13.49 -1.34 -2.70
C PHE A 63 13.46 -0.16 -1.71
N ILE A 64 12.47 -0.15 -0.81
CA ILE A 64 12.34 0.81 0.30
C ILE A 64 12.01 0.03 1.57
N THR A 65 12.63 0.39 2.69
CA THR A 65 12.28 -0.11 4.01
C THR A 65 11.79 1.05 4.87
N VAL A 66 10.63 0.88 5.50
CA VAL A 66 10.10 1.82 6.50
C VAL A 66 10.14 1.14 7.86
N LYS A 67 10.93 1.70 8.77
CA LYS A 67 11.05 1.25 10.16
C LYS A 67 10.22 2.18 11.04
N GLY A 68 9.24 1.59 11.73
CA GLY A 68 8.23 2.28 12.52
C GLY A 68 6.88 1.61 12.31
N ASN A 69 6.13 1.36 13.38
CA ASN A 69 4.87 0.59 13.30
C ASN A 69 3.64 1.49 13.11
N ASN A 70 3.77 2.80 13.31
CA ASN A 70 2.68 3.77 13.31
C ASN A 70 2.57 4.59 12.03
N VAL A 71 3.34 4.27 10.97
CA VAL A 71 3.25 4.94 9.66
C VAL A 71 3.01 3.98 8.52
N VAL A 72 2.32 4.47 7.49
CA VAL A 72 2.13 3.75 6.22
C VAL A 72 2.67 4.59 5.07
N LEU A 73 3.51 3.98 4.24
CA LEU A 73 3.96 4.54 2.96
C LEU A 73 2.85 4.35 1.92
N THR A 74 2.26 5.44 1.45
CA THR A 74 1.10 5.43 0.54
C THR A 74 1.46 5.77 -0.90
N ALA A 75 2.61 6.40 -1.13
CA ALA A 75 3.10 6.64 -2.49
C ALA A 75 4.63 6.62 -2.55
N VAL A 76 5.11 6.06 -3.65
CA VAL A 76 6.50 6.11 -4.12
C VAL A 76 6.44 6.47 -5.59
N LYS A 77 6.98 7.62 -5.98
CA LYS A 77 7.02 8.02 -7.39
C LYS A 77 8.29 8.78 -7.72
N LYS A 78 8.64 8.84 -9.01
CA LYS A 78 9.65 9.77 -9.50
C LYS A 78 9.14 11.22 -9.40
N ALA A 79 10.02 12.15 -9.07
CA ALA A 79 9.77 13.58 -9.25
C ALA A 79 9.51 13.89 -10.74
N GLU A 80 8.72 14.92 -11.01
CA GLU A 80 8.34 15.28 -12.38
C GLU A 80 9.48 16.00 -13.10
N ASP A 81 10.07 17.00 -12.44
CA ASP A 81 11.06 17.88 -13.05
C ASP A 81 12.48 17.65 -12.52
N ALA A 82 12.72 16.53 -11.82
CA ALA A 82 14.00 16.20 -11.21
C ALA A 82 14.26 14.69 -11.18
N ASP A 83 15.53 14.32 -11.03
CA ASP A 83 15.93 12.94 -10.80
C ASP A 83 15.88 12.59 -9.31
N GLY A 84 14.68 12.71 -8.74
CA GLY A 84 14.43 12.47 -7.32
C GLY A 84 13.29 11.49 -7.08
N LEU A 85 13.24 10.92 -5.87
CA LEU A 85 12.16 10.04 -5.44
C LEU A 85 11.25 10.75 -4.42
N ILE A 86 9.96 10.82 -4.73
CA ILE A 86 8.94 11.37 -3.83
C ILE A 86 8.30 10.24 -3.04
N LEU A 87 8.34 10.36 -1.72
CA LEU A 87 7.71 9.46 -0.77
C LEU A 87 6.58 10.19 -0.06
N ARG A 88 5.39 9.58 0.00
CA ARG A 88 4.28 10.07 0.83
C ARG A 88 3.90 9.03 1.86
N PHE A 89 3.89 9.43 3.12
CA PHE A 89 3.49 8.60 4.24
C PHE A 89 2.63 9.40 5.21
N TYR A 90 1.91 8.70 6.07
CA TYR A 90 1.13 9.32 7.13
C TYR A 90 1.17 8.45 8.39
N GLU A 91 0.97 9.10 9.53
CA GLU A 91 0.81 8.46 10.84
C GLU A 91 -0.65 8.06 11.01
N TRP A 92 -0.90 6.81 11.38
CA TRP A 92 -2.25 6.25 11.38
C TRP A 92 -2.78 5.92 12.79
N ALA A 93 -1.93 5.90 13.80
CA ALA A 93 -2.23 5.44 15.16
C ALA A 93 -2.45 6.59 16.16
N GLY A 94 -2.32 7.86 15.76
CA GLY A 94 -2.39 9.03 16.64
C GLY A 94 -1.26 9.06 17.66
N GLN A 95 -0.07 8.57 17.30
CA GLN A 95 1.08 8.45 18.20
C GLN A 95 2.28 9.23 17.67
N ASP A 96 2.93 9.96 18.56
CA ASP A 96 4.25 10.51 18.29
C ASP A 96 5.28 9.37 18.16
N GLY A 97 6.23 9.54 17.25
CA GLY A 97 7.25 8.53 17.04
C GLY A 97 8.33 8.96 16.06
N LYS A 98 9.42 8.20 16.05
CA LYS A 98 10.48 8.33 15.05
C LYS A 98 10.25 7.29 13.95
N VAL A 99 10.43 7.71 12.71
CA VAL A 99 10.38 6.85 11.54
C VAL A 99 11.74 6.91 10.86
N GLN A 100 12.27 5.75 10.51
CA GLN A 100 13.47 5.66 9.70
C GLN A 100 13.10 5.05 8.34
N ILE A 101 13.52 5.73 7.27
CA ILE A 101 13.31 5.28 5.90
C ILE A 101 14.67 4.95 5.29
N GLU A 102 14.77 3.75 4.73
CA GLU A 102 15.91 3.32 3.93
C GLU A 102 15.46 3.29 2.47
N ALA A 103 16.12 4.10 1.63
CA ALA A 103 15.81 4.27 0.22
C ALA A 103 17.02 3.83 -0.65
N PRO A 104 16.82 3.52 -1.94
CA PRO A 104 17.93 3.10 -2.80
C PRO A 104 18.91 4.27 -3.01
N LYS A 105 20.19 3.93 -3.26
CA LYS A 105 21.20 4.94 -3.59
C LYS A 105 20.83 5.67 -4.89
N GLY A 106 20.99 6.98 -4.92
CA GLY A 106 20.64 7.83 -6.09
C GLY A 106 19.19 8.35 -6.10
N ALA A 107 18.44 8.16 -5.02
CA ALA A 107 17.06 8.66 -4.88
C ALA A 107 16.94 10.11 -4.36
N VAL A 108 18.04 10.88 -4.36
CA VAL A 108 18.15 12.24 -3.79
C VAL A 108 18.51 13.24 -4.88
#